data_AF-A0A2S2PHL5-F1
#
_entry.id   AF-A0A2S2PHL5-F1
#
_cell.length_a   1.000
_cell.length_b   1.000
_cell.length_c   1.000
_cell.angle_alpha   90.00
_cell.angle_beta   90.00
_cell.angle_gamma   90.00
#
_symmetry.space_group_name_H-M   'P 1'
#
loop_
_entity.id
_entity.type
_entity.pdbx_description
1 polymer ?
#
loop_
_entity_poly.entity_id
_entity_poly.type
_entity_poly.pdbx_seq_one_letter_code
_entity_poly.pdbx_strand_id
1 'polypeptide(L)'
;RMLSVYSIVKPPKTGNCTVLQDTIPVISLKDLKDIIMDPENTPERVLKIRNLKNKIDKIVEDDCWDLDDIFLEHDYEDSTVFDCVVYFLAGYIAERLVSTTKCQTCIEGIKNMNSAVGPEADLVQMKSRGFLTHPDR
;
A
#
# COMPACT_ATOMS: atom_id res chain seq x y z
N ARG A 1 3.46 16.72 32.17
CA ARG A 1 2.06 17.22 32.33
C ARG A 1 1.53 17.50 30.93
N MET A 2 0.72 16.59 30.40
CA MET A 2 0.12 16.69 29.07
C MET A 2 -1.20 17.46 29.22
N LEU A 3 -1.35 18.59 28.54
CA LEU A 3 -2.58 19.39 28.59
C LEU A 3 -3.56 18.84 27.54
N SER A 4 -4.51 18.00 27.98
CA SER A 4 -5.60 17.54 27.12
C SER A 4 -6.65 18.64 26.99
N VAL A 5 -6.80 19.20 25.79
CA VAL A 5 -7.88 20.11 25.44
C VAL A 5 -9.11 19.26 25.12
N TYR A 6 -10.08 19.22 26.05
CA TYR A 6 -11.37 18.58 25.79
C TYR A 6 -12.26 19.54 25.01
N SER A 7 -12.55 19.22 23.75
CA SER A 7 -13.63 19.88 23.02
C SER A 7 -14.97 19.49 23.66
N ILE A 8 -15.76 20.49 24.07
CA ILE A 8 -17.08 20.33 24.71
C ILE A 8 -18.15 19.80 23.73
N VAL A 9 -17.81 19.70 22.45
CA VAL A 9 -18.72 19.20 21.42
C VAL A 9 -18.64 17.68 21.35
N LYS A 10 -19.69 16.99 21.80
CA LYS A 10 -19.86 15.56 21.52
C LYS A 10 -19.98 15.39 20.00
N PRO A 11 -19.13 14.57 19.35
CA PRO A 11 -19.33 14.26 17.94
C PRO A 11 -20.69 13.56 17.77
N PRO A 12 -21.48 13.92 16.75
CA PRO A 12 -22.77 13.27 16.50
C PRO A 12 -22.54 11.76 16.28
N LYS A 13 -23.29 10.92 17.00
CA LYS A 13 -23.14 9.45 16.97
C LYS A 13 -23.43 8.83 15.60
N THR A 14 -24.17 9.55 14.76
CA THR A 14 -24.46 9.20 13.37
C THR A 14 -24.72 10.51 12.63
N GLY A 15 -23.78 10.89 11.76
CA GLY A 15 -24.02 11.88 10.72
C GLY A 15 -23.96 11.16 9.38
N ASN A 16 -24.92 11.42 8.49
CA ASN A 16 -24.76 11.07 7.08
C ASN A 16 -23.70 12.02 6.51
N CYS A 17 -22.43 11.74 6.79
CA CYS A 17 -21.34 12.33 6.04
C CYS A 17 -21.38 11.69 4.66
N THR A 18 -22.03 12.34 3.71
CA THR A 18 -21.61 12.17 2.32
C THR A 18 -20.20 12.71 2.28
N VAL A 19 -19.21 11.84 2.04
CA VAL A 19 -17.88 12.33 1.67
C VAL A 19 -18.14 13.19 0.45
N LEU A 20 -18.06 14.51 0.62
CA LEU A 20 -17.87 15.40 -0.51
C LEU A 20 -16.53 14.95 -1.06
N GLN A 21 -16.55 14.04 -2.04
CA GLN A 21 -15.40 13.83 -2.89
C GLN A 21 -15.26 15.14 -3.65
N ASP A 22 -14.62 16.10 -3.00
CA ASP A 22 -13.98 17.18 -3.72
C ASP A 22 -13.23 16.49 -4.85
N THR A 23 -13.54 16.87 -6.08
CA THR A 23 -12.98 16.28 -7.30
C THR A 23 -11.54 16.75 -7.42
N ILE A 24 -10.74 16.45 -6.41
CA ILE A 24 -9.34 16.80 -6.32
C ILE A 24 -8.65 15.97 -7.41
N PRO A 25 -7.96 16.62 -8.35
CA PRO A 25 -7.26 15.93 -9.42
C PRO A 25 -6.00 15.25 -8.87
N VAL A 26 -6.16 14.07 -8.27
CA VAL A 26 -5.05 13.28 -7.71
C VAL A 26 -4.24 12.61 -8.83
N ILE A 27 -2.91 12.78 -8.78
CA ILE A 27 -1.94 12.04 -9.59
C ILE A 27 -1.27 11.00 -8.70
N SER A 28 -1.50 9.71 -8.97
CA SER A 28 -0.94 8.62 -8.17
C SER A 28 0.35 8.04 -8.77
N LEU A 29 1.16 7.38 -7.94
CA LEU A 29 2.33 6.63 -8.40
C LEU A 29 1.97 5.49 -9.37
N LYS A 30 0.75 4.98 -9.32
CA LYS A 30 0.22 3.98 -10.26
C LYS A 30 0.09 4.54 -11.69
N ASP A 31 -0.36 5.78 -11.84
CA ASP A 31 -0.46 6.45 -13.15
C ASP A 31 0.93 6.51 -13.84
N LEU A 32 2.00 6.61 -13.06
CA LEU A 32 3.39 6.60 -13.54
C LEU A 32 3.91 5.18 -13.77
N LYS A 33 3.68 4.26 -12.81
CA LYS A 33 4.13 2.86 -12.86
C LYS A 33 3.60 2.15 -14.10
N ASP A 34 2.32 2.36 -14.43
CA ASP A 34 1.66 1.75 -15.59
C ASP A 34 2.22 2.22 -16.95
N ILE A 35 2.87 3.38 -16.99
CA ILE A 35 3.55 3.92 -18.19
C ILE A 35 4.98 3.38 -18.30
N ILE A 36 5.64 3.17 -17.16
CA ILE A 36 7.03 2.70 -17.08
C ILE A 36 7.13 1.19 -17.29
N MET A 37 6.14 0.42 -16.80
CA MET A 37 6.13 -1.04 -16.87
C MET A 37 5.73 -1.58 -18.26
N ASP A 38 5.29 -0.73 -19.19
CA ASP A 38 4.99 -1.11 -20.57
C ASP A 38 6.15 -0.65 -21.49
N PRO A 39 7.12 -1.54 -21.79
CA PRO A 39 8.38 -1.17 -22.45
C PRO A 39 8.20 -0.90 -23.95
N GLU A 40 7.12 -1.38 -24.56
CA GLU A 40 6.81 -1.08 -25.95
C GLU A 40 5.97 0.20 -26.03
N ASN A 41 6.12 0.99 -27.10
CA ASN A 41 5.26 2.15 -27.36
C ASN A 41 3.87 1.69 -27.83
N THR A 42 3.22 0.86 -27.01
CA THR A 42 1.89 0.35 -27.27
C THR A 42 0.90 1.52 -27.40
N PRO A 43 -0.16 1.37 -28.22
CA PRO A 43 -1.21 2.38 -28.29
C PRO A 43 -1.86 2.65 -26.92
N GLU A 44 -1.88 1.64 -26.03
CA GLU A 44 -2.36 1.76 -24.65
C GLU A 44 -1.47 2.66 -23.80
N ARG A 45 -0.14 2.52 -23.88
CA ARG A 45 0.80 3.43 -23.23
C ARG A 45 0.65 4.87 -23.72
N VAL A 46 0.49 5.08 -25.03
CA VAL A 46 0.26 6.42 -25.61
C VAL A 46 -1.03 7.03 -25.07
N LEU A 47 -2.09 6.23 -24.91
CA LEU A 47 -3.36 6.67 -24.31
C LEU A 47 -3.19 7.05 -22.84
N LYS A 48 -2.48 6.23 -22.05
CA LYS A 48 -2.17 6.52 -20.64
C LYS A 48 -1.39 7.84 -20.49
N ILE A 49 -0.36 8.05 -21.31
CA ILE A 49 0.41 9.31 -21.34
C ILE A 49 -0.48 10.50 -21.68
N ARG A 50 -1.36 10.37 -22.69
CA ARG A 50 -2.30 11.43 -23.06
C ARG A 50 -3.25 11.76 -21.91
N ASN A 51 -3.77 10.75 -21.22
CA ASN A 51 -4.66 10.94 -20.09
C ASN A 51 -3.96 11.65 -18.93
N LEU A 52 -2.72 11.26 -18.61
CA LEU A 52 -1.91 11.93 -17.60
C LEU A 52 -1.65 13.40 -17.97
N LYS A 53 -1.31 13.66 -19.23
CA LYS A 53 -1.12 15.02 -19.73
C LYS A 53 -2.39 15.87 -19.55
N ASN A 54 -3.54 15.35 -19.97
CA ASN A 54 -4.82 16.06 -19.82
C ASN A 54 -5.18 16.33 -18.34
N LYS A 55 -4.80 15.43 -17.41
CA LYS A 55 -4.96 15.68 -15.97
C LYS A 55 -4.08 16.85 -15.51
N ILE A 56 -2.81 16.86 -15.91
CA ILE A 56 -1.86 17.94 -15.56
C ILE A 56 -2.32 19.27 -16.14
N ASP A 57 -2.74 19.29 -17.41
CA ASP A 57 -3.22 20.51 -18.07
C ASP A 57 -4.42 21.10 -17.31
N LYS A 58 -5.38 20.26 -16.86
CA LYS A 58 -6.50 20.70 -16.02
C LYS A 58 -6.10 21.25 -14.66
N ILE A 59 -5.15 20.59 -13.98
CA ILE A 59 -4.62 21.06 -12.69
C ILE A 59 -4.04 22.46 -12.83
N VAL A 60 -3.27 22.68 -13.90
CA VAL A 60 -2.63 23.96 -14.19
C VAL A 60 -3.66 25.02 -14.61
N GLU A 61 -4.71 24.65 -15.35
CA GLU A 61 -5.79 25.56 -15.74
C GLU A 61 -6.65 26.01 -14.56
N ASP A 62 -6.92 25.12 -13.61
CA ASP A 62 -7.75 25.41 -12.43
C ASP A 62 -7.04 26.34 -11.42
N ASP A 63 -5.70 26.31 -11.36
CA ASP A 63 -4.80 27.17 -10.55
C ASP A 63 -5.22 27.35 -9.07
N CYS A 64 -5.95 26.38 -8.53
CA CYS A 64 -6.54 26.45 -7.19
C CYS A 64 -6.10 25.29 -6.27
N TRP A 65 -5.23 24.42 -6.78
CA TRP A 65 -4.78 23.21 -6.09
C TRP A 65 -3.34 23.38 -5.60
N ASP A 66 -3.10 23.08 -4.32
CA ASP A 66 -1.75 22.98 -3.79
C ASP A 66 -1.14 21.60 -4.11
N LEU A 67 0.20 21.52 -4.07
CA LEU A 67 0.91 20.25 -4.33
C LEU A 67 0.48 19.13 -3.38
N ASP A 68 0.16 19.48 -2.14
CA ASP A 68 -0.31 18.55 -1.12
C ASP A 68 -1.72 18.01 -1.42
N ASP A 69 -2.52 18.71 -2.24
CA ASP A 69 -3.83 18.22 -2.71
C ASP A 69 -3.67 17.25 -3.89
N ILE A 70 -2.70 17.51 -4.75
CA ILE A 70 -2.46 16.76 -5.99
C ILE A 70 -1.76 15.41 -5.71
N PHE A 71 -0.82 15.39 -4.76
CA PHE A 71 -0.02 14.21 -4.41
C PHE A 71 -0.50 13.50 -3.15
N LEU A 72 -1.82 13.34 -3.01
CA LEU A 72 -2.41 12.49 -1.97
C LEU A 72 -2.32 11.03 -2.39
N GLU A 73 -1.27 10.34 -1.93
CA GLU A 73 -1.12 8.89 -2.11
C GLU A 73 -2.13 8.16 -1.21
N HIS A 74 -3.31 7.87 -1.77
CA HIS A 74 -4.41 7.15 -1.13
C HIS A 74 -4.42 5.65 -1.44
N ASP A 75 -3.28 5.06 -1.84
CA ASP A 75 -3.22 3.61 -2.03
C ASP A 75 -3.12 2.91 -0.66
N TYR A 76 -4.23 2.90 0.06
CA TYR A 76 -4.39 2.20 1.33
C TYR A 76 -4.57 0.67 1.14
N GLU A 77 -4.55 0.18 -0.10
CA GLU A 77 -4.51 -1.26 -0.36
C GLU A 77 -3.10 -1.83 -0.17
N ASP A 78 -2.06 -0.99 -0.29
CA ASP A 78 -0.70 -1.37 0.01
C ASP A 78 -0.49 -1.51 1.52
N SER A 79 0.18 -2.60 1.90
CA SER A 79 0.57 -2.81 3.29
C SER A 79 1.50 -1.71 3.75
N THR A 80 1.31 -1.22 4.97
CA THR A 80 2.19 -0.17 5.47
C THR A 80 3.63 -0.69 5.53
N VAL A 81 4.62 0.20 5.41
CA VAL A 81 6.03 -0.15 5.60
C VAL A 81 6.24 -0.91 6.92
N PHE A 82 5.49 -0.55 7.95
CA PHE A 82 5.50 -1.24 9.23
C PHE A 82 5.05 -2.69 9.11
N ASP A 83 3.92 -2.95 8.44
CA ASP A 83 3.39 -4.31 8.23
C ASP A 83 4.37 -5.16 7.41
N CYS A 84 4.97 -4.60 6.37
CA CYS A 84 5.97 -5.29 5.57
C CYS A 84 7.22 -5.66 6.39
N VAL A 85 7.66 -4.78 7.30
CA VAL A 85 8.81 -5.04 8.19
C VAL A 85 8.47 -6.10 9.22
N VAL A 86 7.27 -6.04 9.83
CA VAL A 86 6.78 -7.04 10.77
C VAL A 86 6.70 -8.41 10.08
N TYR A 87 6.15 -8.47 8.88
CA TYR A 87 6.06 -9.69 8.09
C TYR A 87 7.44 -10.28 7.78
N PHE A 88 8.39 -9.44 7.36
CA PHE A 88 9.78 -9.85 7.12
C PHE A 88 10.45 -10.43 8.37
N LEU A 89 10.30 -9.77 9.53
CA LEU A 89 10.86 -10.24 10.80
C LEU A 89 10.22 -11.55 11.26
N ALA A 90 8.90 -11.66 11.14
CA ALA A 90 8.16 -12.88 11.46
C ALA A 90 8.63 -14.07 10.61
N GLY A 91 8.84 -13.88 9.29
CA GLY A 91 9.40 -14.90 8.42
C GLY A 91 10.82 -15.34 8.81
N TYR A 92 11.67 -14.39 9.24
CA TYR A 92 13.02 -14.72 9.73
C TYR A 92 12.99 -15.55 11.03
N ILE A 93 12.10 -15.20 11.96
CA ILE A 93 11.92 -15.94 13.21
C ILE A 93 11.35 -17.34 12.93
N ALA A 94 10.34 -17.43 12.05
CA ALA A 94 9.72 -18.69 11.64
C ALA A 94 10.76 -19.65 11.04
N GLU A 95 11.63 -19.18 10.15
CA GLU A 95 12.70 -19.99 9.56
C GLU A 95 13.64 -20.56 10.62
N ARG A 96 14.03 -19.72 11.59
CA ARG A 96 14.89 -20.13 12.69
C ARG A 96 14.21 -21.16 13.60
N LEU A 97 12.93 -20.97 13.92
CA LEU A 97 12.16 -21.92 14.71
C LEU A 97 12.02 -23.25 14.00
N VAL A 98 11.73 -23.26 12.70
CA VAL A 98 11.57 -24.49 11.93
C VAL A 98 12.86 -25.29 11.89
N SER A 99 14.02 -24.63 11.73
CA SER A 99 15.32 -25.31 11.74
C SER A 99 15.65 -26.05 13.05
N THR A 100 14.99 -25.66 14.16
CA THR A 100 15.22 -26.25 15.49
C THR A 100 14.09 -27.17 15.96
N THR A 101 12.95 -27.17 15.25
CA THR A 101 11.75 -27.90 15.64
C THR A 101 11.73 -29.29 15.00
N LYS A 102 11.40 -30.32 15.77
CA LYS A 102 11.27 -31.71 15.26
C LYS A 102 9.82 -32.16 15.07
N CYS A 103 8.87 -31.45 15.67
CA CYS A 103 7.46 -31.78 15.58
C CYS A 103 6.90 -31.28 14.25
N GLN A 104 6.43 -32.21 13.40
CA GLN A 104 5.91 -31.89 12.07
C GLN A 104 4.68 -30.98 12.13
N THR A 105 3.76 -31.25 13.05
CA THR A 105 2.57 -30.41 13.26
C THR A 105 2.92 -28.98 13.68
N CYS A 106 3.98 -28.81 14.47
CA CYS A 106 4.44 -27.47 14.84
C CYS A 106 5.07 -26.73 13.66
N ILE A 107 5.81 -27.43 12.79
CA ILE A 107 6.40 -26.85 11.59
C ILE A 107 5.29 -26.35 10.65
N GLU A 108 4.25 -27.16 10.45
CA GLU A 108 3.09 -26.81 9.61
C GLU A 108 2.29 -25.62 10.16
N GLY A 109 2.23 -25.43 11.48
CA GLY A 109 1.60 -24.24 12.08
C GLY A 109 2.49 -23.00 12.11
N ILE A 110 3.79 -23.12 11.85
CA ILE A 110 4.74 -21.97 11.80
C ILE A 110 4.91 -21.48 10.36
N LYS A 111 4.86 -22.39 9.39
CA LYS A 111 5.01 -22.08 7.97
C LYS A 111 3.65 -21.94 7.31
N ASN A 112 3.42 -20.83 6.63
CA ASN A 112 2.31 -20.75 5.70
C ASN A 112 2.61 -21.61 4.47
N MET A 113 1.88 -22.72 4.34
CA MET A 113 2.00 -23.63 3.20
C MET A 113 1.12 -23.21 2.01
N ASN A 114 0.34 -22.13 2.16
CA ASN A 114 -0.54 -21.63 1.10
C ASN A 114 0.20 -20.66 0.16
N SER A 115 -0.10 -20.73 -1.13
CA SER A 115 0.50 -19.88 -2.17
C SER A 115 -0.04 -18.45 -2.22
N ALA A 116 -1.09 -18.13 -1.46
CA ALA A 116 -1.70 -16.81 -1.46
C ALA A 116 -1.02 -15.94 -0.42
N VAL A 117 -0.08 -15.11 -0.89
CA VAL A 117 0.66 -14.16 -0.06
C VAL A 117 0.07 -12.76 -0.27
N GLY A 118 -0.18 -12.04 0.83
CA GLY A 118 -0.71 -10.67 0.77
C GLY A 118 0.39 -9.62 0.50
N PRO A 119 -0.02 -8.34 0.35
CA PRO A 119 0.88 -7.22 0.03
C PRO A 119 1.97 -6.97 1.09
N GLU A 120 1.80 -7.52 2.30
CA GLU A 120 2.75 -7.40 3.40
C GLU A 120 4.07 -8.14 3.09
N ALA A 121 4.06 -9.07 2.15
CA ALA A 121 5.23 -9.86 1.81
C ALA A 121 6.15 -9.24 0.76
N ASP A 122 5.84 -8.05 0.26
CA ASP A 122 6.64 -7.39 -0.77
C ASP A 122 8.12 -7.31 -0.42
N LEU A 123 8.45 -6.97 0.83
CA LEU A 123 9.84 -6.94 1.32
C LEU A 123 10.52 -8.32 1.29
N VAL A 124 9.77 -9.38 1.59
CA VAL A 124 10.28 -10.76 1.53
C VAL A 124 10.53 -11.15 0.08
N GLN A 125 9.56 -10.91 -0.81
CA GLN A 125 9.69 -11.23 -2.23
C GLN A 125 10.86 -10.48 -2.89
N MET A 126 11.01 -9.18 -2.59
CA MET A 126 12.09 -8.34 -3.13
C MET A 126 13.47 -8.74 -2.61
N LYS A 127 13.61 -8.99 -1.29
CA LYS A 127 14.93 -9.17 -0.65
C LYS A 127 15.43 -10.61 -0.70
N SER A 128 14.55 -11.59 -0.47
CA SER A 128 14.96 -12.98 -0.31
C SER A 128 14.82 -13.81 -1.58
N ARG A 129 14.31 -13.27 -2.70
CA ARG A 129 14.02 -14.03 -3.93
C ARG A 129 13.25 -15.35 -3.65
N GLY A 130 12.39 -15.36 -2.63
CA GLY A 130 11.60 -16.54 -2.21
C GLY A 130 12.27 -17.51 -1.22
N PHE A 131 13.48 -17.26 -0.69
CA PHE A 131 14.12 -18.16 0.27
C PHE A 131 13.72 -17.96 1.74
N LEU A 132 13.08 -16.85 2.10
CA LEU A 132 12.56 -16.64 3.45
C LEU A 132 11.18 -17.29 3.55
N THR A 133 10.98 -18.09 4.60
CA THR A 133 9.68 -18.72 4.88
C THR A 133 8.60 -17.67 5.12
N HIS A 134 7.43 -17.86 4.50
CA HIS A 134 6.23 -17.09 4.79
C HIS A 134 5.64 -17.56 6.14
N PRO A 135 5.52 -16.67 7.14
CA PRO A 135 4.92 -17.03 8.42
C PRO A 135 3.41 -17.23 8.25
N ASP A 136 2.83 -18.16 9.02
CA ASP A 136 1.36 -18.30 9.08
C ASP A 136 0.71 -17.06 9.70
N ARG A 137 -0.50 -16.73 9.24
CA ARG A 137 -1.20 -15.48 9.60
C ARG A 137 -1.85 -15.53 10.98
#